data_AF-A0AAW2Z1Z8-F1
#
_entry.id   AF-A0AAW2Z1Z8-F1
#
_cell.length_a   1.000
_cell.length_b   1.000
_cell.length_c   1.000
_cell.angle_alpha   90.00
_cell.angle_beta   90.00
_cell.angle_gamma   90.00
#
_symmetry.space_group_name_H-M   'P 1'
#
loop_
_entity.id
_entity.type
_entity.pdbx_description
1 polymer ?
#
loop_
_entity_poly.entity_id
_entity_poly.type
_entity_poly.pdbx_seq_one_letter_code
_entity_poly.pdbx_strand_id
1 'polypeptide(L)'
;MEQVKELGSALADKVSNALYTGIKAESDSYPQKVSGSQQQSEQPGLEHEMTPEPIYDAEYYKGSGKLQDQAAIITGGDSGIGRSVSILYAREGADVAIVYLPREQKDAEKTKTLVEKEGRRCLLLPGDVASSAFCKECVDRTVQEFGKLNILVNNAALQFYQESVADITDEQLERTFRVNIFAHFYFARSALPHLEKTKGCIINTTSVTMFKGKDCLLDYSSTKGAITAFTRSLSQQLADKGIRVNGVAPGPIWTPLIPSSFPTKNVEEFGQHSAIGRPGQPFECATAYVFLASKDSSYFSGQILHPNGGAVVNA
;
A
#
# COMPACT_ATOMS: atom_id res chain seq x y z
N MET A 1 4.54 -50.83 -8.83
CA MET A 1 3.87 -50.18 -7.67
C MET A 1 4.86 -49.57 -6.67
N GLU A 2 6.14 -49.95 -6.68
CA GLU A 2 7.16 -49.41 -5.76
C GLU A 2 7.72 -48.05 -6.20
N GLN A 3 7.87 -47.80 -7.51
CA GLN A 3 8.34 -46.50 -8.05
C GLN A 3 7.36 -45.33 -7.88
N VAL A 4 6.07 -45.58 -7.59
CA VAL A 4 5.08 -44.50 -7.36
C VAL A 4 5.10 -44.05 -5.89
N LYS A 5 5.60 -44.89 -4.96
CA LYS A 5 5.77 -44.51 -3.55
C LYS A 5 7.01 -43.63 -3.32
N GLU A 6 8.11 -43.86 -4.04
CA GLU A 6 9.32 -43.04 -3.93
C GLU A 6 9.13 -41.60 -4.46
N LEU A 7 8.41 -41.44 -5.58
CA LEU A 7 8.07 -40.11 -6.13
C LEU A 7 7.11 -39.30 -5.23
N GLY A 8 6.26 -39.99 -4.46
CA GLY A 8 5.41 -39.33 -3.45
C GLY A 8 6.18 -38.83 -2.23
N SER A 9 7.26 -39.51 -1.83
CA SER A 9 8.11 -39.10 -0.70
C SER A 9 9.05 -37.93 -1.06
N ALA A 10 9.62 -37.93 -2.27
CA ALA A 10 10.53 -36.87 -2.72
C ALA A 10 9.83 -35.52 -2.99
N LEU A 11 8.52 -35.54 -3.29
CA LEU A 11 7.71 -34.31 -3.42
C LEU A 11 7.26 -33.80 -2.04
N ALA A 12 6.97 -34.69 -1.09
CA ALA A 12 6.63 -34.31 0.29
C ALA A 12 7.82 -33.66 1.02
N ASP A 13 9.04 -34.14 0.78
CA ASP A 13 10.25 -33.58 1.39
C ASP A 13 10.66 -32.21 0.81
N LYS A 14 10.30 -31.91 -0.45
CA LYS A 14 10.47 -30.55 -1.01
C LYS A 14 9.42 -29.55 -0.55
N VAL A 15 8.25 -30.02 -0.13
CA VAL A 15 7.18 -29.17 0.44
C VAL A 15 7.40 -28.94 1.94
N SER A 16 8.12 -29.84 2.63
CA SER A 16 8.43 -29.74 4.06
C SER A 16 9.51 -28.69 4.39
N ASN A 17 10.48 -28.44 3.51
CA ASN A 17 11.63 -27.57 3.81
C ASN A 17 11.43 -26.06 3.53
N ALA A 18 10.27 -25.66 3.01
CA ALA A 18 9.97 -24.25 2.74
C ALA A 18 9.25 -23.54 3.91
N LEU A 19 8.99 -24.24 5.01
CA LEU A 19 7.98 -23.76 5.95
C LEU A 19 8.40 -22.64 6.88
N TYR A 20 9.69 -22.36 7.11
CA TYR A 20 10.17 -21.12 7.73
C TYR A 20 11.69 -21.08 7.56
N THR A 21 12.17 -20.42 6.51
CA THR A 21 13.57 -19.97 6.53
C THR A 21 13.56 -18.71 7.38
N GLY A 22 14.23 -18.71 8.55
CA GLY A 22 14.13 -17.57 9.48
C GLY A 22 14.39 -16.24 8.77
N ILE A 23 13.83 -15.13 9.29
CA ILE A 23 13.74 -13.78 8.66
C ILE A 23 14.96 -13.38 7.80
N LYS A 24 16.18 -13.75 8.21
CA LYS A 24 17.42 -13.47 7.50
C LYS A 24 17.61 -14.28 6.19
N ALA A 25 17.27 -15.57 6.19
CA ALA A 25 17.42 -16.43 5.01
C ALA A 25 16.42 -16.09 3.90
N GLU A 26 15.18 -15.72 4.25
CA GLU A 26 14.20 -15.14 3.30
C GLU A 26 14.65 -13.76 2.82
N SER A 27 15.24 -12.95 3.71
CA SER A 27 15.79 -11.63 3.36
C SER A 27 16.85 -11.73 2.26
N ASP A 28 17.80 -12.67 2.38
CA ASP A 28 18.93 -12.84 1.45
C ASP A 28 18.51 -13.18 0.01
N SER A 29 17.25 -13.59 -0.20
CA SER A 29 16.69 -13.93 -1.51
C SER A 29 16.24 -12.69 -2.34
N TYR A 30 16.18 -11.52 -1.72
CA TYR A 30 15.77 -10.26 -2.34
C TYR A 30 16.96 -9.31 -2.55
N PRO A 31 16.84 -8.27 -3.40
CA PRO A 31 17.89 -7.27 -3.55
C PRO A 31 18.26 -6.63 -2.21
N GLN A 32 19.50 -6.85 -1.76
CA GLN A 32 20.02 -6.32 -0.49
C GLN A 32 20.32 -4.82 -0.56
N LYS A 33 20.56 -4.31 -1.77
CA LYS A 33 20.89 -2.91 -2.03
C LYS A 33 20.14 -2.44 -3.26
N VAL A 34 19.75 -1.17 -3.22
CA VAL A 34 19.37 -0.44 -4.42
C VAL A 34 20.64 -0.28 -5.25
N SER A 35 20.67 -0.89 -6.44
CA SER A 35 21.84 -0.82 -7.32
C SER A 35 21.74 0.41 -8.24
N GLY A 36 22.78 1.25 -8.25
CA GLY A 36 22.90 2.37 -9.17
C GLY A 36 22.31 3.68 -8.64
N SER A 37 23.07 4.76 -8.79
CA SER A 37 22.61 6.13 -8.58
C SER A 37 21.37 6.37 -9.46
N GLN A 38 20.20 6.52 -8.85
CA GLN A 38 18.99 6.91 -9.54
C GLN A 38 18.25 7.97 -8.75
N GLN A 39 17.70 8.92 -9.49
CA GLN A 39 16.81 9.95 -8.99
C GLN A 39 15.86 10.30 -10.13
N GLN A 40 14.62 10.62 -9.79
CA GLN A 40 13.64 11.13 -10.73
C GLN A 40 13.35 12.60 -10.39
N SER A 41 13.29 13.45 -11.40
CA SER A 41 13.22 14.91 -11.23
C SER A 41 11.82 15.43 -10.86
N GLU A 42 10.80 14.58 -10.96
CA GLU A 42 9.41 14.97 -10.73
C GLU A 42 8.67 13.94 -9.87
N GLN A 43 7.72 14.43 -9.08
CA GLN A 43 6.77 13.61 -8.32
C GLN A 43 5.36 13.74 -8.91
N PRO A 44 4.60 12.64 -8.96
CA PRO A 44 4.97 11.29 -8.53
C PRO A 44 5.96 10.62 -9.49
N GLY A 45 6.82 9.77 -8.93
CA GLY A 45 7.79 8.99 -9.69
C GLY A 45 7.13 7.85 -10.48
N LEU A 46 7.85 7.35 -11.49
CA LEU A 46 7.40 6.29 -12.40
C LEU A 46 8.12 4.98 -12.06
N GLU A 47 7.35 3.91 -11.83
CA GLU A 47 7.92 2.62 -11.39
C GLU A 47 8.70 1.92 -12.48
N HIS A 48 8.22 2.02 -13.71
CA HIS A 48 8.87 1.44 -14.88
C HIS A 48 10.22 2.08 -15.24
N GLU A 49 10.62 3.16 -14.56
CA GLU A 49 11.93 3.81 -14.72
C GLU A 49 12.92 3.43 -13.60
N MET A 50 12.48 2.65 -12.61
CA MET A 50 13.32 2.25 -11.48
C MET A 50 14.24 1.09 -11.82
N THR A 51 15.43 1.05 -11.21
CA THR A 51 16.38 -0.06 -11.35
C THR A 51 16.97 -0.46 -9.99
N PRO A 52 16.77 -1.70 -9.49
CA PRO A 52 15.89 -2.71 -10.06
C PRO A 52 14.41 -2.28 -9.97
N GLU A 53 13.57 -2.87 -10.83
CA GLU A 53 12.12 -2.75 -10.69
C GLU A 53 11.69 -3.26 -9.30
N PRO A 54 10.75 -2.59 -8.61
CA PRO A 54 10.14 -3.11 -7.40
C PRO A 54 9.51 -4.49 -7.62
N ILE A 55 9.70 -5.38 -6.64
CA ILE A 55 9.03 -6.67 -6.64
C ILE A 55 7.63 -6.43 -6.05
N TYR A 56 6.65 -6.29 -6.94
CA TYR A 56 5.26 -6.01 -6.54
C TYR A 56 4.36 -7.25 -6.51
N ASP A 57 4.76 -8.35 -7.12
CA ASP A 57 4.03 -9.61 -7.07
C ASP A 57 4.68 -10.59 -6.09
N ALA A 58 3.84 -11.24 -5.28
CA ALA A 58 4.25 -12.36 -4.43
C ALA A 58 3.96 -13.66 -5.18
N GLU A 59 4.92 -14.19 -5.93
CA GLU A 59 4.73 -15.41 -6.74
C GLU A 59 4.31 -16.63 -5.90
N TYR A 60 4.72 -16.67 -4.63
CA TYR A 60 4.34 -17.73 -3.69
C TYR A 60 2.91 -17.57 -3.14
N TYR A 61 2.32 -16.37 -3.23
CA TYR A 61 1.01 -16.07 -2.67
C TYR A 61 -0.09 -16.69 -3.51
N LYS A 62 -0.87 -17.58 -2.91
CA LYS A 62 -2.02 -18.24 -3.54
C LYS A 62 -3.31 -17.65 -3.00
N GLY A 63 -4.14 -17.11 -3.90
CA GLY A 63 -5.47 -16.63 -3.56
C GLY A 63 -6.32 -17.74 -2.95
N SER A 64 -7.15 -17.37 -1.98
CA SER A 64 -8.04 -18.29 -1.26
C SER A 64 -9.48 -17.78 -1.17
N GLY A 65 -9.83 -16.80 -2.00
CA GLY A 65 -11.17 -16.21 -2.09
C GLY A 65 -11.53 -15.33 -0.88
N LYS A 66 -10.53 -14.78 -0.17
CA LYS A 66 -10.75 -13.98 1.05
C LYS A 66 -11.59 -12.73 0.80
N LEU A 67 -11.51 -12.19 -0.42
CA LEU A 67 -12.19 -10.97 -0.85
C LEU A 67 -13.14 -11.25 -2.03
N GLN A 68 -13.64 -12.49 -2.12
CA GLN A 68 -14.51 -12.92 -3.22
C GLN A 68 -15.68 -11.95 -3.40
N ASP A 69 -15.80 -11.46 -4.64
CA ASP A 69 -16.84 -10.51 -5.08
C ASP A 69 -16.90 -9.22 -4.28
N GLN A 70 -15.80 -8.79 -3.66
CA GLN A 70 -15.69 -7.46 -3.08
C GLN A 70 -15.32 -6.42 -4.15
N ALA A 71 -15.64 -5.15 -3.88
CA ALA A 71 -15.21 -4.02 -4.69
C ALA A 71 -14.34 -3.08 -3.85
N ALA A 72 -13.16 -2.73 -4.36
CA ALA A 72 -12.18 -1.88 -3.68
C ALA A 72 -11.86 -0.60 -4.45
N ILE A 73 -11.66 0.50 -3.75
CA ILE A 73 -10.94 1.69 -4.26
C ILE A 73 -9.57 1.72 -3.62
N ILE A 74 -8.52 1.89 -4.41
CA ILE A 74 -7.14 2.04 -3.95
C ILE A 74 -6.55 3.32 -4.54
N THR A 75 -6.23 4.29 -3.68
CA THR A 75 -5.55 5.52 -4.12
C THR A 75 -4.04 5.29 -4.20
N GLY A 76 -3.39 5.77 -5.25
CA GLY A 76 -2.00 5.42 -5.60
C GLY A 76 -1.86 3.91 -5.84
N GLY A 77 -2.85 3.31 -6.51
CA GLY A 77 -2.88 1.86 -6.80
C GLY A 77 -2.11 1.48 -8.07
N ASP A 78 -1.59 2.47 -8.81
CA ASP A 78 -0.87 2.31 -10.07
C ASP A 78 0.54 1.71 -9.88
N SER A 79 1.17 1.93 -8.72
CA SER A 79 2.56 1.59 -8.44
C SER A 79 2.80 1.27 -6.94
N GLY A 80 4.01 0.83 -6.62
CA GLY A 80 4.50 0.56 -5.27
C GLY A 80 3.58 -0.36 -4.47
N ILE A 81 3.36 0.00 -3.20
CA ILE A 81 2.50 -0.75 -2.28
C ILE A 81 1.08 -0.88 -2.86
N GLY A 82 0.53 0.18 -3.45
CA GLY A 82 -0.82 0.16 -3.98
C GLY A 82 -0.98 -0.80 -5.17
N ARG A 83 0.02 -0.91 -6.04
CA ARG A 83 0.06 -1.94 -7.10
C ARG A 83 0.00 -3.35 -6.51
N SER A 84 0.84 -3.65 -5.53
CA SER A 84 0.81 -4.98 -4.87
C SER A 84 -0.52 -5.28 -4.19
N VAL A 85 -1.11 -4.29 -3.50
CA VAL A 85 -2.44 -4.44 -2.88
C VAL A 85 -3.49 -4.70 -3.95
N SER A 86 -3.46 -3.98 -5.07
CA SER A 86 -4.39 -4.17 -6.19
C SER A 86 -4.32 -5.58 -6.75
N ILE A 87 -3.11 -6.09 -6.99
CA ILE A 87 -2.86 -7.45 -7.50
C ILE A 87 -3.36 -8.50 -6.50
N LEU A 88 -2.98 -8.41 -5.22
CA LEU A 88 -3.40 -9.40 -4.23
C LEU A 88 -4.91 -9.34 -3.94
N TYR A 89 -5.54 -8.18 -4.01
CA TYR A 89 -6.99 -8.06 -3.89
C TYR A 89 -7.70 -8.76 -5.05
N ALA A 90 -7.22 -8.56 -6.27
CA ALA A 90 -7.73 -9.25 -7.45
C ALA A 90 -7.57 -10.77 -7.33
N ARG A 91 -6.38 -11.22 -6.91
CA ARG A 91 -6.07 -12.63 -6.65
C ARG A 91 -6.95 -13.25 -5.55
N GLU A 92 -7.43 -12.45 -4.60
CA GLU A 92 -8.39 -12.86 -3.57
C GLU A 92 -9.85 -12.71 -3.99
N GLY A 93 -10.12 -12.28 -5.22
CA GLY A 93 -11.44 -12.27 -5.84
C GLY A 93 -12.15 -10.91 -5.87
N ALA A 94 -11.46 -9.80 -5.59
CA ALA A 94 -12.05 -8.47 -5.58
C ALA A 94 -11.91 -7.73 -6.93
N ASP A 95 -12.93 -6.97 -7.32
CA ASP A 95 -12.81 -5.95 -8.36
C ASP A 95 -12.15 -4.69 -7.80
N VAL A 96 -11.29 -4.03 -8.58
CA VAL A 96 -10.41 -2.96 -8.09
C VAL A 96 -10.54 -1.69 -8.93
N ALA A 97 -10.76 -0.56 -8.28
CA ALA A 97 -10.66 0.77 -8.87
C ALA A 97 -9.36 1.43 -8.39
N ILE A 98 -8.55 1.89 -9.33
CA ILE A 98 -7.23 2.46 -9.10
C ILE A 98 -7.29 3.97 -9.38
N VAL A 99 -6.99 4.77 -8.35
CA VAL A 99 -6.89 6.23 -8.45
C VAL A 99 -5.42 6.62 -8.49
N TYR A 100 -5.01 7.46 -9.43
CA TYR A 100 -3.60 7.82 -9.70
C TYR A 100 -3.54 9.17 -10.43
N LEU A 101 -2.36 9.78 -10.58
CA LEU A 101 -2.22 11.00 -11.37
C LEU A 101 -2.04 10.66 -12.87
N PRO A 102 -2.56 11.47 -13.82
CA PRO A 102 -2.51 11.17 -15.25
C PRO A 102 -1.11 10.84 -15.82
N ARG A 103 -0.04 11.39 -15.23
CA ARG A 103 1.35 11.11 -15.60
C ARG A 103 1.71 9.63 -15.44
N GLU A 104 1.14 8.95 -14.46
CA GLU A 104 1.43 7.56 -14.08
C GLU A 104 0.63 6.56 -14.95
N GLN A 105 -0.01 7.01 -16.03
CA GLN A 105 -0.91 6.20 -16.87
C GLN A 105 -0.31 4.85 -17.29
N LYS A 106 0.95 4.83 -17.70
CA LYS A 106 1.65 3.60 -18.12
C LYS A 106 1.78 2.60 -16.96
N ASP A 107 2.03 3.08 -15.76
CA ASP A 107 2.11 2.25 -14.56
C ASP A 107 0.72 1.76 -14.12
N ALA A 108 -0.30 2.60 -14.24
CA ALA A 108 -1.69 2.23 -13.98
C ALA A 108 -2.19 1.14 -14.96
N GLU A 109 -1.84 1.25 -16.25
CA GLU A 109 -2.16 0.24 -17.27
C GLU A 109 -1.50 -1.10 -16.98
N LYS A 110 -0.22 -1.10 -16.58
CA LYS A 110 0.48 -2.32 -16.14
C LYS A 110 -0.26 -2.99 -14.99
N THR A 111 -0.65 -2.23 -13.96
CA THR A 111 -1.42 -2.77 -12.83
C THR A 111 -2.79 -3.28 -13.26
N LYS A 112 -3.49 -2.56 -14.15
CA LYS A 112 -4.77 -3.00 -14.71
C LYS A 112 -4.66 -4.36 -15.38
N THR A 113 -3.67 -4.56 -16.25
CA THR A 113 -3.44 -5.85 -16.91
C THR A 113 -3.21 -6.97 -15.89
N LEU A 114 -2.48 -6.69 -14.80
CA LEU A 114 -2.23 -7.67 -13.74
C LEU A 114 -3.50 -8.01 -12.95
N VAL A 115 -4.35 -7.04 -12.63
CA VAL A 115 -5.66 -7.26 -11.99
C VAL A 115 -6.57 -8.10 -12.90
N GLU A 116 -6.64 -7.75 -14.19
CA GLU A 116 -7.46 -8.47 -15.17
C GLU A 116 -6.97 -9.89 -15.44
N LYS A 117 -5.66 -10.14 -15.32
CA LYS A 117 -5.07 -11.49 -15.40
C LYS A 117 -5.54 -12.40 -14.27
N GLU A 118 -5.87 -11.86 -13.11
CA GLU A 118 -6.49 -12.61 -11.99
C GLU A 118 -8.00 -12.84 -12.20
N GLY A 119 -8.55 -12.42 -13.35
CA GLY A 119 -9.96 -12.61 -13.72
C GLY A 119 -10.91 -11.60 -13.09
N ARG A 120 -10.40 -10.49 -12.55
CA ARG A 120 -11.21 -9.45 -11.90
C ARG A 120 -11.28 -8.17 -12.73
N ARG A 121 -12.28 -7.34 -12.47
CA ARG A 121 -12.46 -6.07 -13.19
C ARG A 121 -11.53 -5.00 -12.62
N CYS A 122 -10.98 -4.16 -13.50
CA CYS A 122 -10.16 -3.03 -13.09
C CYS A 122 -10.65 -1.71 -13.71
N LEU A 123 -10.93 -0.71 -12.86
CA LEU A 123 -11.33 0.64 -13.25
C LEU A 123 -10.18 1.62 -13.00
N LEU A 124 -9.78 2.37 -14.04
CA LEU A 124 -8.75 3.41 -13.92
C LEU A 124 -9.38 4.79 -13.76
N LEU A 125 -8.93 5.53 -12.74
CA LEU A 125 -9.46 6.84 -12.34
C LEU A 125 -8.30 7.86 -12.22
N PRO A 126 -7.81 8.41 -13.33
CA PRO A 126 -6.74 9.41 -13.30
C PRO A 126 -7.25 10.77 -12.80
N GLY A 127 -6.56 11.36 -11.82
CA GLY A 127 -6.83 12.72 -11.32
C GLY A 127 -6.24 12.99 -9.93
N ASP A 128 -6.43 14.22 -9.46
CA ASP A 128 -5.78 14.70 -8.24
C ASP A 128 -6.65 14.55 -6.99
N VAL A 129 -6.23 13.67 -6.07
CA VAL A 129 -6.89 13.42 -4.79
C VAL A 129 -6.94 14.64 -3.86
N ALA A 130 -6.15 15.67 -4.13
CA ALA A 130 -6.24 16.95 -3.43
C ALA A 130 -7.60 17.67 -3.64
N SER A 131 -8.36 17.28 -4.66
CA SER A 131 -9.70 17.80 -4.94
C SER A 131 -10.79 16.95 -4.28
N SER A 132 -11.58 17.56 -3.38
CA SER A 132 -12.73 16.87 -2.78
C SER A 132 -13.79 16.47 -3.82
N ALA A 133 -13.94 17.23 -4.91
CA ALA A 133 -14.90 16.90 -5.97
C ALA A 133 -14.46 15.64 -6.73
N PHE A 134 -13.17 15.55 -7.06
CA PHE A 134 -12.60 14.38 -7.71
C PHE A 134 -12.66 13.13 -6.82
N CYS A 135 -12.39 13.26 -5.52
CA CYS A 135 -12.55 12.13 -4.58
C CYS A 135 -13.98 11.59 -4.58
N LYS A 136 -14.99 12.48 -4.63
CA LYS A 136 -16.38 12.08 -4.72
C LYS A 136 -16.67 11.39 -6.06
N GLU A 137 -16.21 11.96 -7.17
CA GLU A 137 -16.36 11.36 -8.51
C GLU A 137 -15.79 9.94 -8.57
N CYS A 138 -14.61 9.70 -7.97
CA CYS A 138 -14.00 8.38 -7.91
C CYS A 138 -14.90 7.35 -7.22
N VAL A 139 -15.51 7.73 -6.09
CA VAL A 139 -16.46 6.87 -5.37
C VAL A 139 -17.70 6.60 -6.21
N ASP A 140 -18.30 7.65 -6.78
CA ASP A 140 -19.51 7.55 -7.59
C ASP A 140 -19.28 6.61 -8.80
N ARG A 141 -18.18 6.79 -9.54
CA ARG A 141 -17.82 5.97 -10.70
C ARG A 141 -17.53 4.53 -10.32
N THR A 142 -16.86 4.30 -9.19
CA THR A 142 -16.61 2.93 -8.72
C THR A 142 -17.91 2.21 -8.38
N VAL A 143 -18.84 2.89 -7.70
CA VAL A 143 -20.14 2.31 -7.36
C VAL A 143 -20.98 2.09 -8.62
N GLN A 144 -20.90 2.98 -9.60
CA GLN A 144 -21.57 2.82 -10.89
C GLN A 144 -21.04 1.58 -11.65
N GLU A 145 -19.72 1.40 -11.69
CA GLU A 145 -19.07 0.31 -12.42
C GLU A 145 -19.24 -1.04 -11.72
N PHE A 146 -19.04 -1.09 -10.40
CA PHE A 146 -19.02 -2.34 -9.64
C PHE A 146 -20.32 -2.65 -8.91
N GLY A 147 -21.25 -1.68 -8.84
CA GLY A 147 -22.54 -1.79 -8.14
C GLY A 147 -22.45 -1.63 -6.63
N LYS A 148 -21.24 -1.57 -6.06
CA LYS A 148 -20.98 -1.55 -4.61
C LYS A 148 -19.59 -1.01 -4.30
N LEU A 149 -19.35 -0.74 -3.02
CA LEU A 149 -18.03 -0.46 -2.46
C LEU A 149 -17.90 -1.19 -1.11
N ASN A 150 -16.90 -2.05 -1.00
CA ASN A 150 -16.63 -2.85 0.20
C ASN A 150 -15.36 -2.36 0.92
N ILE A 151 -14.35 -1.93 0.17
CA ILE A 151 -13.04 -1.59 0.72
C ILE A 151 -12.61 -0.22 0.18
N LEU A 152 -12.20 0.67 1.08
CA LEU A 152 -11.49 1.89 0.72
C LEU A 152 -10.06 1.81 1.25
N VAL A 153 -9.07 1.88 0.37
CA VAL A 153 -7.65 1.99 0.72
C VAL A 153 -7.16 3.40 0.39
N ASN A 154 -6.94 4.21 1.41
CA ASN A 154 -6.28 5.51 1.26
C ASN A 154 -4.77 5.30 1.35
N ASN A 155 -4.10 5.31 0.20
CA ASN A 155 -2.68 5.00 0.10
C ASN A 155 -1.84 6.07 -0.64
N ALA A 156 -2.44 6.84 -1.55
CA ALA A 156 -1.76 7.94 -2.25
C ALA A 156 -1.08 8.90 -1.26
N ALA A 157 0.16 9.27 -1.56
CA ALA A 157 0.94 10.18 -0.73
C ALA A 157 1.97 10.95 -1.56
N LEU A 158 2.38 12.08 -1.01
CA LEU A 158 3.45 12.94 -1.49
C LEU A 158 4.43 13.19 -0.36
N GLN A 159 5.73 13.31 -0.65
CA GLN A 159 6.74 13.65 0.35
C GLN A 159 7.86 14.49 -0.26
N PHE A 160 8.40 15.43 0.51
CA PHE A 160 9.49 16.29 0.07
C PHE A 160 10.61 16.28 1.10
N TYR A 161 11.83 15.99 0.64
CA TYR A 161 13.01 16.06 1.48
C TYR A 161 13.38 17.51 1.74
N GLN A 162 13.50 17.90 3.02
CA GLN A 162 14.00 19.21 3.44
C GLN A 162 14.92 19.04 4.66
N GLU A 163 16.07 19.72 4.68
CA GLU A 163 17.02 19.61 5.80
C GLU A 163 16.63 20.52 6.98
N SER A 164 15.91 21.60 6.70
CA SER A 164 15.44 22.55 7.70
C SER A 164 13.94 22.81 7.55
N VAL A 165 13.28 23.08 8.68
CA VAL A 165 11.89 23.56 8.70
C VAL A 165 11.75 24.89 7.95
N ALA A 166 12.81 25.70 7.88
CA ALA A 166 12.80 26.97 7.16
C ALA A 166 12.72 26.80 5.63
N ASP A 167 13.04 25.61 5.10
CA ASP A 167 12.97 25.30 3.67
C ASP A 167 11.60 24.78 3.25
N ILE A 168 10.70 24.51 4.21
CA ILE A 168 9.32 24.09 3.95
C ILE A 168 8.50 25.33 3.61
N THR A 169 8.16 25.50 2.34
CA THR A 169 7.28 26.60 1.90
C THR A 169 5.83 26.34 2.30
N ASP A 170 5.02 27.40 2.34
CA ASP A 170 3.59 27.29 2.60
C ASP A 170 2.90 26.41 1.55
N GLU A 171 3.29 26.52 0.28
CA GLU A 171 2.75 25.69 -0.81
C GLU A 171 3.09 24.21 -0.63
N GLN A 172 4.34 23.91 -0.24
CA GLN A 172 4.76 22.54 0.04
C GLN A 172 3.93 21.97 1.20
N LEU A 173 3.85 22.70 2.31
CA LEU A 173 3.14 22.29 3.50
C LEU A 173 1.67 22.01 3.20
N GLU A 174 0.98 22.96 2.57
CA GLU A 174 -0.42 22.82 2.19
C GLU A 174 -0.65 21.66 1.23
N ARG A 175 0.22 21.51 0.22
CA ARG A 175 0.11 20.43 -0.75
C ARG A 175 0.29 19.07 -0.09
N THR A 176 1.30 18.90 0.76
CA THR A 176 1.55 17.67 1.52
C THR A 176 0.33 17.30 2.37
N PHE A 177 -0.25 18.24 3.11
CA PHE A 177 -1.45 17.99 3.91
C PHE A 177 -2.69 17.68 3.08
N ARG A 178 -2.88 18.40 1.97
CA ARG A 178 -4.06 18.23 1.10
C ARG A 178 -4.09 16.84 0.45
N VAL A 179 -2.94 16.36 -0.04
CA VAL A 179 -2.82 15.01 -0.59
C VAL A 179 -2.85 13.95 0.50
N ASN A 180 -2.06 14.10 1.56
CA ASN A 180 -1.82 13.00 2.49
C ASN A 180 -2.90 12.81 3.54
N ILE A 181 -3.64 13.87 3.93
CA ILE A 181 -4.69 13.75 4.96
C ILE A 181 -6.04 14.30 4.53
N PHE A 182 -6.12 15.45 3.83
CA PHE A 182 -7.44 15.95 3.43
C PHE A 182 -8.15 14.99 2.47
N ALA A 183 -7.41 14.39 1.52
CA ALA A 183 -7.93 13.34 0.66
C ALA A 183 -8.56 12.18 1.44
N HIS A 184 -7.97 11.76 2.58
CA HIS A 184 -8.52 10.68 3.39
C HIS A 184 -9.90 11.06 3.98
N PHE A 185 -10.07 12.31 4.42
CA PHE A 185 -11.37 12.83 4.84
C PHE A 185 -12.37 12.87 3.68
N TYR A 186 -11.93 13.33 2.50
CA TYR A 186 -12.79 13.44 1.32
C TYR A 186 -13.30 12.08 0.85
N PHE A 187 -12.42 11.09 0.74
CA PHE A 187 -12.78 9.73 0.39
C PHE A 187 -13.65 9.07 1.47
N ALA A 188 -13.29 9.16 2.75
CA ALA A 188 -14.08 8.55 3.82
C ALA A 188 -15.51 9.13 3.86
N ARG A 189 -15.67 10.45 3.76
CA ARG A 189 -16.98 11.12 3.72
C ARG A 189 -17.81 10.66 2.52
N SER A 190 -17.17 10.51 1.35
CA SER A 190 -17.87 10.16 0.10
C SER A 190 -18.22 8.67 0.06
N ALA A 191 -17.35 7.80 0.58
CA ALA A 191 -17.52 6.35 0.60
C ALA A 191 -18.50 5.85 1.68
N LEU A 192 -18.68 6.61 2.77
CA LEU A 192 -19.44 6.18 3.95
C LEU A 192 -20.84 5.61 3.62
N PRO A 193 -21.70 6.26 2.81
CA PRO A 193 -23.04 5.72 2.50
C PRO A 193 -23.01 4.36 1.78
N HIS A 194 -21.92 4.04 1.09
CA HIS A 194 -21.76 2.79 0.35
C HIS A 194 -21.14 1.70 1.24
N LEU A 195 -20.16 2.07 2.07
CA LEU A 195 -19.55 1.17 3.05
C LEU A 195 -20.56 0.74 4.13
N GLU A 196 -21.51 1.59 4.52
CA GLU A 196 -22.57 1.24 5.47
C GLU A 196 -23.48 0.11 4.94
N LYS A 197 -23.73 0.07 3.62
CA LYS A 197 -24.54 -0.95 2.96
C LYS A 197 -23.84 -2.30 2.91
N THR A 198 -22.52 -2.30 2.76
CA THR A 198 -21.71 -3.52 2.61
C THR A 198 -21.10 -3.99 3.92
N LYS A 199 -21.15 -3.18 4.99
CA LYS A 199 -20.41 -3.41 6.24
C LYS A 199 -18.92 -3.59 5.95
N GLY A 200 -18.42 -2.68 5.11
CA GLY A 200 -17.08 -2.72 4.55
C GLY A 200 -15.99 -2.28 5.51
N CYS A 201 -14.85 -1.87 4.97
CA CYS A 201 -13.73 -1.35 5.76
C CYS A 201 -12.98 -0.22 5.07
N ILE A 202 -12.21 0.52 5.88
CA ILE A 202 -11.28 1.54 5.45
C ILE A 202 -9.88 1.14 5.95
N ILE A 203 -8.88 1.21 5.08
CA ILE A 203 -7.48 0.96 5.42
C ILE A 203 -6.66 2.18 4.99
N ASN A 204 -5.91 2.76 5.93
CA ASN A 204 -5.11 3.95 5.66
C ASN A 204 -3.61 3.63 5.72
N THR A 205 -2.85 4.02 4.70
CA THR A 205 -1.39 3.92 4.71
C THR A 205 -0.79 5.08 5.49
N THR A 206 -0.40 4.82 6.75
CA THR A 206 0.43 5.75 7.54
C THR A 206 1.92 5.51 7.21
N SER A 207 2.83 5.61 8.17
CA SER A 207 4.24 5.30 7.99
C SER A 207 4.92 5.04 9.34
N VAL A 208 6.03 4.31 9.32
CA VAL A 208 6.95 4.23 10.45
C VAL A 208 7.42 5.61 10.93
N THR A 209 7.44 6.63 10.05
CA THR A 209 7.90 7.98 10.38
C THR A 209 7.02 8.68 11.41
N MET A 210 5.73 8.33 11.52
CA MET A 210 4.91 8.84 12.63
C MET A 210 5.45 8.35 14.00
N PHE A 211 5.93 7.12 14.06
CA PHE A 211 6.35 6.51 15.33
C PHE A 211 7.80 6.82 15.68
N LYS A 212 8.67 6.98 14.67
CA LYS A 212 10.10 7.22 14.86
C LYS A 212 10.50 8.68 14.68
N GLY A 213 9.66 9.49 14.04
CA GLY A 213 10.08 10.73 13.41
C GLY A 213 10.99 10.50 12.20
N LYS A 214 11.15 11.55 11.39
CA LYS A 214 12.20 11.65 10.39
C LYS A 214 12.52 13.13 10.20
N ASP A 215 13.72 13.51 10.60
CA ASP A 215 14.25 14.87 10.57
C ASP A 215 14.03 15.57 9.22
N CYS A 216 14.33 14.88 8.12
CA CYS A 216 14.24 15.45 6.78
C CYS A 216 12.86 15.37 6.12
N LEU A 217 11.81 14.95 6.85
CA LEU A 217 10.45 14.72 6.36
C LEU A 217 9.41 15.23 7.37
N LEU A 218 9.57 16.47 7.87
CA LEU A 218 8.76 17.00 8.97
C LEU A 218 7.26 17.12 8.63
N ASP A 219 6.93 17.76 7.50
CA ASP A 219 5.54 17.92 7.04
C ASP A 219 4.91 16.55 6.73
N TYR A 220 5.61 15.68 6.00
CA TYR A 220 5.19 14.31 5.74
C TYR A 220 4.93 13.52 7.03
N SER A 221 5.87 13.49 7.96
CA SER A 221 5.72 12.75 9.23
C SER A 221 4.52 13.27 10.04
N SER A 222 4.29 14.59 10.02
CA SER A 222 3.12 15.22 10.64
C SER A 222 1.81 14.74 10.00
N THR A 223 1.74 14.64 8.66
CA THR A 223 0.56 14.06 8.00
C THR A 223 0.34 12.60 8.34
N LYS A 224 1.41 11.80 8.46
CA LYS A 224 1.31 10.39 8.86
C LYS A 224 0.81 10.25 10.30
N GLY A 225 1.15 11.19 11.18
CA GLY A 225 0.53 11.30 12.50
C GLY A 225 -0.95 11.62 12.48
N ALA A 226 -1.35 12.57 11.64
CA ALA A 226 -2.75 12.89 11.44
C ALA A 226 -3.54 11.67 10.92
N ILE A 227 -2.97 10.88 10.00
CA ILE A 227 -3.59 9.64 9.49
C ILE A 227 -3.78 8.61 10.62
N THR A 228 -2.79 8.45 11.51
CA THR A 228 -2.89 7.51 12.64
C THR A 228 -4.00 7.93 13.61
N ALA A 229 -4.07 9.21 13.97
CA ALA A 229 -5.13 9.74 14.82
C ALA A 229 -6.51 9.65 14.14
N PHE A 230 -6.58 9.97 12.84
CA PHE A 230 -7.78 9.83 12.02
C PHE A 230 -8.29 8.38 12.01
N THR A 231 -7.40 7.41 11.80
CA THR A 231 -7.72 5.98 11.81
C THR A 231 -8.36 5.55 13.13
N ARG A 232 -7.72 5.89 14.27
CA ARG A 232 -8.21 5.56 15.62
C ARG A 232 -9.53 6.24 15.97
N SER A 233 -9.71 7.48 15.52
CA SER A 233 -10.93 8.25 15.83
C SER A 233 -12.10 7.78 14.96
N LEU A 234 -11.87 7.58 13.66
CA LEU A 234 -12.90 7.13 12.73
C LEU A 234 -13.32 5.69 13.02
N SER A 235 -12.41 4.83 13.47
CA SER A 235 -12.76 3.46 13.87
C SER A 235 -13.79 3.41 14.99
N GLN A 236 -13.70 4.34 15.95
CA GLN A 236 -14.66 4.45 17.04
C GLN A 236 -16.00 4.98 16.54
N GLN A 237 -15.99 5.99 15.68
CA GLN A 237 -17.21 6.58 15.11
C GLN A 237 -18.01 5.62 14.23
N LEU A 238 -17.35 4.65 13.59
CA LEU A 238 -18.01 3.75 12.63
C LEU A 238 -18.23 2.32 13.15
N ALA A 239 -17.87 2.06 14.42
CA ALA A 239 -17.96 0.72 15.01
C ALA A 239 -19.41 0.21 15.08
N ASP A 240 -20.35 1.05 15.52
CA ASP A 240 -21.79 0.73 15.59
C ASP A 240 -22.42 0.52 14.20
N LYS A 241 -21.80 1.09 13.16
CA LYS A 241 -22.20 0.90 11.76
C LYS A 241 -21.68 -0.42 11.17
N GLY A 242 -20.82 -1.14 11.88
CA GLY A 242 -20.18 -2.36 11.43
C GLY A 242 -19.09 -2.13 10.37
N ILE A 243 -18.46 -0.94 10.35
CA ILE A 243 -17.36 -0.63 9.44
C ILE A 243 -16.07 -0.61 10.25
N ARG A 244 -15.07 -1.38 9.81
CA ARG A 244 -13.74 -1.40 10.43
C ARG A 244 -12.86 -0.34 9.79
N VAL A 245 -12.05 0.34 10.61
CA VAL A 245 -11.06 1.31 10.11
C VAL A 245 -9.72 0.97 10.73
N ASN A 246 -8.74 0.62 9.92
CA ASN A 246 -7.39 0.26 10.37
C ASN A 246 -6.33 0.98 9.53
N GLY A 247 -5.07 0.80 9.89
CA GLY A 247 -3.97 1.33 9.11
C GLY A 247 -2.81 0.35 8.98
N VAL A 248 -1.93 0.68 8.04
CA VAL A 248 -0.65 0.01 7.84
C VAL A 248 0.43 1.08 7.91
N ALA A 249 1.50 0.80 8.67
CA ALA A 249 2.66 1.66 8.85
C ALA A 249 3.90 0.98 8.23
N PRO A 250 4.10 1.10 6.91
CA PRO A 250 5.27 0.53 6.26
C PRO A 250 6.57 1.12 6.80
N GLY A 251 7.63 0.31 6.77
CA GLY A 251 9.01 0.77 6.92
C GLY A 251 9.58 1.37 5.63
N PRO A 252 10.90 1.23 5.39
CA PRO A 252 11.50 1.63 4.12
C PRO A 252 11.14 0.61 3.02
N ILE A 253 10.18 0.94 2.16
CA ILE A 253 9.75 0.08 1.05
C ILE A 253 10.23 0.66 -0.28
N TRP A 254 10.78 -0.19 -1.15
CA TRP A 254 11.26 0.21 -2.47
C TRP A 254 10.09 0.52 -3.42
N THR A 255 9.82 1.80 -3.64
CA THR A 255 8.71 2.31 -4.47
C THR A 255 9.15 3.57 -5.22
N PRO A 256 8.39 4.06 -6.22
CA PRO A 256 8.74 5.27 -6.98
C PRO A 256 8.78 6.54 -6.13
N LEU A 257 8.11 6.55 -4.98
CA LEU A 257 8.15 7.64 -4.02
C LEU A 257 9.58 7.90 -3.51
N ILE A 258 10.45 6.89 -3.49
CA ILE A 258 11.82 7.01 -2.96
C ILE A 258 12.74 7.79 -3.91
N PRO A 259 13.00 7.33 -5.16
CA PRO A 259 13.91 8.03 -6.06
C PRO A 259 13.37 9.39 -6.55
N SER A 260 12.07 9.64 -6.44
CA SER A 260 11.46 10.93 -6.83
C SER A 260 11.47 11.99 -5.70
N SER A 261 11.80 11.60 -4.46
CA SER A 261 11.77 12.54 -3.32
C SER A 261 13.10 12.69 -2.59
N PHE A 262 13.93 11.66 -2.56
CA PHE A 262 15.20 11.68 -1.87
C PHE A 262 16.36 12.03 -2.80
N PRO A 263 17.40 12.74 -2.29
CA PRO A 263 18.67 12.86 -3.00
C PRO A 263 19.28 11.49 -3.29
N THR A 264 20.01 11.36 -4.40
CA THR A 264 20.63 10.11 -4.87
C THR A 264 21.35 9.33 -3.78
N LYS A 265 22.16 10.00 -2.94
CA LYS A 265 22.91 9.35 -1.86
C LYS A 265 22.00 8.63 -0.86
N ASN A 266 20.87 9.26 -0.50
CA ASN A 266 19.88 8.67 0.41
C ASN A 266 19.14 7.50 -0.24
N VAL A 267 18.96 7.52 -1.57
CA VAL A 267 18.35 6.43 -2.34
C VAL A 267 19.27 5.20 -2.36
N GLU A 268 20.58 5.37 -2.54
CA GLU A 268 21.56 4.28 -2.55
C GLU A 268 21.65 3.56 -1.19
N GLU A 269 21.56 4.31 -0.09
CA GLU A 269 21.61 3.80 1.29
C GLU A 269 20.23 3.34 1.81
N PHE A 270 19.18 3.46 0.99
CA PHE A 270 17.80 3.27 1.43
C PHE A 270 17.56 1.85 2.00
N GLY A 271 17.03 1.80 3.22
CA GLY A 271 16.66 0.55 3.90
C GLY A 271 17.82 -0.26 4.48
N GLN A 272 19.09 0.09 4.22
CA GLN A 272 20.26 -0.67 4.71
C GLN A 272 20.40 -0.66 6.24
N HIS A 273 19.79 0.32 6.91
CA HIS A 273 19.78 0.44 8.38
C HIS A 273 18.58 -0.23 9.06
N SER A 274 17.73 -0.95 8.32
CA SER A 274 16.66 -1.75 8.92
C SER A 274 17.26 -2.94 9.69
N ALA A 275 16.52 -3.53 10.63
CA ALA A 275 17.04 -4.68 11.39
C ALA A 275 17.28 -5.92 10.48
N ILE A 276 16.56 -5.99 9.35
CA ILE A 276 16.74 -7.03 8.33
C ILE A 276 17.79 -6.68 7.26
N GLY A 277 18.39 -5.48 7.31
CA GLY A 277 19.52 -5.07 6.47
C GLY A 277 19.20 -4.67 5.02
N ARG A 278 17.92 -4.58 4.66
CA ARG A 278 17.46 -4.18 3.31
C ARG A 278 16.15 -3.39 3.35
N PRO A 279 15.78 -2.67 2.27
CA PRO A 279 14.42 -2.20 2.11
C PRO A 279 13.45 -3.38 1.91
N GLY A 280 12.21 -3.20 2.37
CA GLY A 280 11.11 -4.09 2.03
C GLY A 280 10.69 -3.90 0.57
N GLN A 281 10.07 -4.91 0.00
CA GLN A 281 9.44 -4.86 -1.31
C GLN A 281 7.93 -4.65 -1.16
N PRO A 282 7.26 -4.02 -2.14
CA PRO A 282 5.83 -3.74 -2.08
C PRO A 282 4.94 -4.94 -1.71
N PHE A 283 5.23 -6.13 -2.24
CA PHE A 283 4.43 -7.33 -1.96
C PHE A 283 4.44 -7.72 -0.47
N GLU A 284 5.54 -7.47 0.24
CA GLU A 284 5.70 -7.80 1.67
C GLU A 284 4.75 -6.98 2.54
N CYS A 285 4.33 -5.81 2.07
CA CYS A 285 3.32 -4.98 2.74
C CYS A 285 1.89 -5.40 2.39
N ALA A 286 1.65 -5.83 1.15
CA ALA A 286 0.31 -6.05 0.62
C ALA A 286 -0.49 -7.14 1.38
N THR A 287 0.18 -8.13 1.94
CA THR A 287 -0.46 -9.19 2.75
C THR A 287 -1.17 -8.64 3.99
N ALA A 288 -0.63 -7.56 4.60
CA ALA A 288 -1.27 -6.88 5.72
C ALA A 288 -2.60 -6.23 5.31
N TYR A 289 -2.69 -5.70 4.09
CA TYR A 289 -3.93 -5.13 3.55
C TYR A 289 -4.98 -6.22 3.29
N VAL A 290 -4.58 -7.36 2.71
CA VAL A 290 -5.50 -8.50 2.52
C VAL A 290 -6.09 -8.94 3.86
N PHE A 291 -5.25 -9.13 4.88
CA PHE A 291 -5.70 -9.48 6.22
C PHE A 291 -6.69 -8.44 6.77
N LEU A 292 -6.34 -7.15 6.71
CA LEU A 292 -7.20 -6.06 7.21
C LEU A 292 -8.50 -5.90 6.43
N ALA A 293 -8.54 -6.26 5.15
CA ALA A 293 -9.75 -6.20 4.34
C ALA A 293 -10.66 -7.42 4.53
N SER A 294 -10.08 -8.58 4.82
CA SER A 294 -10.82 -9.84 4.93
C SER A 294 -11.53 -10.01 6.28
N LYS A 295 -12.32 -11.08 6.39
CA LYS A 295 -12.97 -11.49 7.65
C LYS A 295 -11.97 -11.97 8.72
N ASP A 296 -10.72 -12.28 8.32
CA ASP A 296 -9.68 -12.72 9.24
C ASP A 296 -9.37 -11.65 10.30
N SER A 297 -9.63 -10.38 9.97
CA SER A 297 -9.45 -9.23 10.86
C SER A 297 -10.77 -8.70 11.45
N SER A 298 -11.79 -9.55 11.58
CA SER A 298 -13.13 -9.17 12.09
C SER A 298 -13.12 -8.48 13.46
N TYR A 299 -12.13 -8.76 14.31
CA TYR A 299 -11.95 -8.11 15.62
C TYR A 299 -10.87 -7.01 15.65
N PHE A 300 -10.39 -6.57 14.48
CA PHE A 300 -9.42 -5.50 14.36
C PHE A 300 -10.11 -4.24 13.84
N SER A 301 -10.19 -3.22 14.68
CA SER A 301 -10.59 -1.86 14.32
C SER A 301 -9.81 -0.86 15.17
N GLY A 302 -9.34 0.22 14.56
CA GLY A 302 -8.45 1.22 15.15
C GLY A 302 -6.99 0.80 15.24
N GLN A 303 -6.62 -0.33 14.64
CA GLN A 303 -5.30 -0.94 14.77
C GLN A 303 -4.36 -0.51 13.64
N ILE A 304 -3.05 -0.55 13.90
CA ILE A 304 -2.00 -0.27 12.92
C ILE A 304 -1.09 -1.50 12.81
N LEU A 305 -0.90 -2.02 11.60
CA LEU A 305 0.07 -3.09 11.34
C LEU A 305 1.40 -2.52 10.87
N HIS A 306 2.52 -3.12 11.28
CA HIS A 306 3.86 -2.56 11.10
C HIS A 306 4.80 -3.46 10.27
N PRO A 307 4.58 -3.63 8.95
CA PRO A 307 5.53 -4.31 8.06
C PRO A 307 6.75 -3.40 7.83
N ASN A 308 7.72 -3.41 8.76
CA ASN A 308 8.79 -2.41 8.83
C ASN A 308 10.21 -2.98 8.97
N GLY A 309 10.39 -4.29 8.77
CA GLY A 309 11.71 -4.93 8.82
C GLY A 309 12.32 -4.97 10.22
N GLY A 310 11.49 -5.14 11.26
CA GLY A 310 11.94 -5.38 12.64
C GLY A 310 12.19 -4.13 13.47
N ALA A 311 11.71 -2.95 13.04
CA ALA A 311 11.80 -1.75 13.84
C ALA A 311 10.78 -1.77 14.99
N VAL A 312 11.25 -1.72 16.23
CA VAL A 312 10.41 -1.56 17.43
C VAL A 312 9.92 -0.12 17.51
N VAL A 313 8.61 0.07 17.64
CA VAL A 313 7.95 1.40 17.54
C VAL A 313 6.97 1.72 18.68
N ASN A 314 6.80 0.82 19.66
CA ASN A 314 5.97 1.01 20.86
C ASN A 314 4.59 1.67 20.55
N ALA A 315 3.85 1.05 19.63
CA ALA A 315 2.66 1.62 18.97
C ALA A 315 1.33 1.30 19.66
#